data_AF-Q65TR3-F1
#
_entry.id   AF-Q65TR3-F1
#
_cell.length_a   1.000
_cell.length_b   1.000
_cell.length_c   1.000
_cell.angle_alpha   90.00
_cell.angle_beta   90.00
_cell.angle_gamma   90.00
#
_symmetry.space_group_name_H-M   'P 1'
#
loop_
_entity.id
_entity.type
_entity.pdbx_description
1 polymer ?
#
loop_
_entity_poly.entity_id
_entity_poly.type
_entity_poly.pdbx_seq_one_letter_code
_entity_poly.pdbx_strand_id
1 'polypeptide(L)'
;MRLFFMNFQEGKMNKIIKFSVVLIILLFLGFWFYTIYMTKLTGCSMKSGDGFFQDRLICDNQEIVPTGYLSSTLLEPKLIARGVTIYQENGKACYTDEQKFYIYNIEDKTTQVLNLEEFIKINAVSFKLPSEFYTLPADYLKDYANNCAK
;
A
#
# COMPACT_ATOMS: atom_id res chain seq x y z
N MET A 1 10.66 -54.81 -9.42
CA MET A 1 10.94 -53.45 -9.97
C MET A 1 9.73 -52.50 -9.86
N ARG A 2 8.95 -52.53 -8.76
CA ARG A 2 7.85 -51.57 -8.49
C ARG A 2 8.05 -50.76 -7.20
N LEU A 3 8.78 -51.32 -6.22
CA LEU A 3 9.10 -50.66 -4.94
C LEU A 3 10.17 -49.54 -5.04
N PHE A 4 10.97 -49.51 -6.11
CA PHE A 4 12.00 -48.48 -6.32
C PHE A 4 11.43 -47.17 -6.87
N PHE A 5 10.30 -47.21 -7.59
CA PHE A 5 9.69 -46.00 -8.16
C PHE A 5 8.84 -45.22 -7.14
N MET A 6 8.24 -45.88 -6.15
CA MET A 6 7.50 -45.19 -5.07
C MET A 6 8.44 -44.40 -4.15
N ASN A 7 9.54 -45.01 -3.70
CA ASN A 7 10.53 -44.33 -2.84
C ASN A 7 11.23 -43.14 -3.53
N PHE A 8 11.37 -43.17 -4.86
CA PHE A 8 12.02 -42.08 -5.61
C PHE A 8 11.10 -40.87 -5.81
N GLN A 9 9.77 -41.08 -5.83
CA GLN A 9 8.79 -40.00 -5.90
C GLN A 9 8.60 -39.30 -4.55
N GLU A 10 8.53 -40.04 -3.43
CA GLU A 10 8.43 -39.45 -2.08
C GLU A 10 9.65 -38.59 -1.72
N GLY A 11 10.86 -39.07 -2.02
CA GLY A 11 12.09 -38.32 -1.77
C GLY A 11 12.20 -37.03 -2.59
N LYS A 12 11.61 -36.98 -3.79
CA LYS A 12 11.55 -35.78 -4.64
C LYS A 12 10.48 -34.79 -4.15
N MET A 13 9.31 -35.28 -3.75
CA MET A 13 8.22 -34.45 -3.24
C MET A 13 8.62 -33.72 -1.95
N ASN A 14 9.30 -34.42 -1.03
CA ASN A 14 9.84 -33.80 0.19
C ASN A 14 10.93 -32.75 -0.09
N LYS A 15 11.73 -32.90 -1.15
CA LYS A 15 12.74 -31.89 -1.55
C LYS A 15 12.09 -30.64 -2.13
N ILE A 16 11.05 -30.79 -2.96
CA ILE A 16 10.29 -29.68 -3.54
C ILE A 16 9.56 -28.91 -2.44
N ILE A 17 8.89 -29.60 -1.51
CA ILE A 17 8.20 -28.96 -0.38
C ILE A 17 9.21 -28.18 0.48
N LYS A 18 10.35 -28.77 0.82
CA LYS A 18 11.41 -28.06 1.56
C LYS A 18 11.92 -26.83 0.82
N PHE A 19 12.13 -26.93 -0.50
CA PHE A 19 12.56 -25.80 -1.32
C PHE A 19 11.51 -24.67 -1.32
N SER A 20 10.23 -24.99 -1.55
CA SER A 20 9.14 -24.01 -1.54
C SER A 20 8.98 -23.34 -0.18
N VAL A 21 9.10 -24.10 0.92
CA VAL A 21 9.04 -23.54 2.28
C VAL A 21 10.20 -22.58 2.54
N VAL A 22 11.43 -22.97 2.18
CA VAL A 22 12.61 -22.09 2.32
C VAL A 22 12.44 -20.84 1.46
N LEU A 23 11.92 -20.96 0.24
CA LEU A 23 11.66 -19.82 -0.64
C LEU A 23 10.63 -18.87 -0.03
N ILE A 24 9.53 -19.38 0.54
CA ILE A 24 8.52 -18.57 1.23
C ILE A 24 9.14 -17.82 2.41
N ILE A 25 9.97 -18.49 3.22
CA ILE A 25 10.65 -17.86 4.35
C ILE A 25 11.61 -16.77 3.87
N LEU A 26 12.39 -17.02 2.81
CA LEU A 26 13.29 -16.02 2.24
C LEU A 26 12.54 -14.80 1.68
N LEU A 27 11.42 -15.02 0.99
CA LEU A 27 10.56 -13.93 0.50
C LEU A 27 9.96 -13.13 1.65
N PHE A 28 9.52 -13.81 2.71
CA PHE A 28 8.99 -13.16 3.90
C PHE A 28 10.06 -12.32 4.61
N LEU A 29 11.26 -12.86 4.80
CA LEU A 29 12.40 -12.11 5.35
C LEU A 29 12.77 -10.92 4.47
N GLY A 30 12.83 -11.10 3.15
CA GLY A 30 13.08 -10.01 2.21
C GLY A 30 12.04 -8.89 2.31
N PHE A 31 10.76 -9.25 2.39
CA PHE A 31 9.66 -8.30 2.60
C PHE A 31 9.78 -7.56 3.94
N TRP A 32 10.13 -8.26 5.02
CA TRP A 32 10.36 -7.64 6.32
C TRP A 32 11.55 -6.68 6.32
N PHE A 33 12.69 -7.08 5.72
CA PHE A 33 13.85 -6.21 5.60
C PHE A 33 13.54 -4.96 4.79
N TYR A 34 12.82 -5.10 3.67
CA TYR A 34 12.37 -3.98 2.86
C TYR A 34 11.47 -3.04 3.67
N THR A 35 10.52 -3.58 4.43
CA THR A 35 9.63 -2.79 5.29
C THR A 35 10.42 -2.00 6.33
N ILE A 36 11.36 -2.65 7.05
CA ILE A 36 12.22 -1.97 8.03
C ILE A 36 13.09 -0.90 7.37
N TYR A 37 13.65 -1.18 6.19
CA TYR A 37 14.45 -0.24 5.44
C TYR A 37 13.63 1.00 5.05
N MET A 38 12.43 0.81 4.48
CA MET A 38 11.52 1.89 4.13
C MET A 38 11.12 2.73 5.34
N THR A 39 10.79 2.10 6.47
CA THR A 39 10.48 2.81 7.72
C THR A 39 11.68 3.61 8.23
N LYS A 40 12.90 3.07 8.15
CA LYS A 40 14.11 3.80 8.57
C LYS A 40 14.45 4.96 7.65
N LEU A 41 14.24 4.78 6.34
CA LEU A 41 14.55 5.78 5.33
C LEU A 41 13.56 6.94 5.36
N THR A 42 12.27 6.64 5.46
CA THR A 42 11.19 7.63 5.33
C THR A 42 10.67 8.14 6.68
N GLY A 43 10.96 7.43 7.78
CA GLY A 43 10.31 7.65 9.07
C GLY A 43 8.83 7.25 9.07
N CYS A 44 8.33 6.64 7.98
CA CYS A 44 6.91 6.36 7.79
C CYS A 44 6.54 4.94 8.20
N SER A 45 5.37 4.82 8.81
CA SER A 45 4.74 3.56 9.18
C SER A 45 3.25 3.62 8.86
N MET A 46 2.71 2.49 8.41
CA MET A 46 1.27 2.33 8.30
C MET A 46 0.71 1.90 9.66
N LYS A 47 -0.34 2.57 10.13
CA LYS A 47 -1.15 2.11 11.26
C LYS A 47 -2.50 1.66 10.73
N SER A 48 -2.83 0.39 10.98
CA SER A 48 -4.11 -0.16 10.59
C SER A 48 -5.24 0.44 11.42
N GLY A 49 -6.32 0.82 10.74
CA GLY A 49 -7.58 1.18 11.39
C GLY A 49 -8.47 -0.05 11.60
N ASP A 50 -9.63 0.15 12.25
CA ASP A 50 -10.59 -0.92 12.56
C ASP A 50 -11.43 -1.36 11.33
N GLY A 51 -11.09 -0.90 10.12
CA GLY A 51 -11.85 -1.17 8.89
C GLY A 51 -11.05 -1.05 7.59
N PHE A 52 -11.62 -1.55 6.50
CA PHE A 52 -11.04 -1.48 5.16
C PHE A 52 -10.73 -0.04 4.77
N PHE A 53 -9.52 0.22 4.24
CA PHE A 53 -9.06 1.56 3.88
C PHE A 53 -9.14 2.60 5.02
N GLN A 54 -9.23 2.19 6.29
CA GLN A 54 -9.05 3.09 7.44
C GLN A 54 -7.59 3.20 7.88
N ASP A 55 -6.70 2.59 7.13
CA ASP A 55 -5.26 2.69 7.34
C ASP A 55 -4.82 4.15 7.30
N ARG A 56 -3.88 4.46 8.18
CA ARG A 56 -3.24 5.77 8.30
C ARG A 56 -1.78 5.65 7.93
N LEU A 57 -1.27 6.70 7.29
CA LEU A 57 0.17 6.83 7.06
C LEU A 57 0.73 7.86 8.03
N ILE A 58 1.64 7.43 8.90
CA ILE A 58 2.28 8.29 9.90
C ILE A 58 3.76 8.33 9.59
N CYS A 59 4.30 9.53 9.36
CA CYS A 59 5.72 9.79 9.11
C CYS A 59 6.27 10.69 10.20
N ASP A 60 7.40 10.33 10.82
CA ASP A 60 8.03 11.16 11.86
C ASP A 60 7.06 11.58 12.99
N ASN A 61 6.16 10.68 13.40
CA ASN A 61 5.06 10.92 14.36
C ASN A 61 3.99 11.92 13.91
N GLN A 62 4.02 12.38 12.66
CA GLN A 62 2.98 13.19 12.05
C GLN A 62 2.07 12.31 11.20
N GLU A 63 0.76 12.45 11.40
CA GLU A 63 -0.24 11.78 10.58
C GLU A 63 -0.32 12.50 9.23
N ILE A 64 0.21 11.86 8.18
CA ILE A 64 0.27 12.42 6.82
C ILE A 64 -1.02 12.08 6.07
N VAL A 65 -1.46 10.82 6.17
CA VAL A 65 -2.74 10.37 5.63
C VAL A 65 -3.63 9.95 6.81
N PRO A 66 -4.66 10.73 7.15
CA PRO A 66 -5.41 10.52 8.38
C PRO A 66 -6.32 9.29 8.37
N THR A 67 -6.96 9.02 7.24
CA THR A 67 -7.72 7.80 6.94
C THR A 67 -7.87 7.69 5.43
N GLY A 68 -8.19 6.51 4.91
CA GLY A 68 -8.39 6.35 3.46
C GLY A 68 -7.12 6.04 2.70
N TYR A 69 -6.04 5.64 3.38
CA TYR A 69 -4.80 5.28 2.70
C TYR A 69 -5.02 4.12 1.72
N LEU A 70 -4.57 4.30 0.47
CA LEU A 70 -4.63 3.27 -0.57
C LEU A 70 -3.25 2.71 -0.89
N SER A 71 -2.29 3.58 -1.18
CA SER A 71 -0.94 3.19 -1.57
C SER A 71 0.02 4.37 -1.46
N SER A 72 1.32 4.07 -1.46
CA SER A 72 2.39 5.05 -1.55
C SER A 72 3.49 4.57 -2.46
N THR A 73 4.24 5.50 -3.02
CA THR A 73 5.47 5.24 -3.77
C THR A 73 6.56 6.21 -3.34
N LEU A 74 7.80 5.73 -3.30
CA LEU A 74 8.95 6.52 -2.91
C LEU A 74 9.69 7.01 -4.17
N LEU A 75 9.82 8.32 -4.29
CA LEU A 75 10.61 9.03 -5.29
C LEU A 75 11.51 10.02 -4.56
N GLU A 76 12.65 9.55 -4.06
CA GLU A 76 13.54 10.34 -3.19
C GLU A 76 13.82 11.76 -3.74
N PRO A 77 13.73 12.80 -2.89
CA PRO A 77 13.51 12.76 -1.43
C PRO A 77 12.03 12.76 -1.01
N LYS A 78 11.10 12.42 -1.92
CA LYS A 78 9.66 12.53 -1.70
C LYS A 78 8.99 11.16 -1.57
N LEU A 79 8.14 11.01 -0.57
CA LEU A 79 7.16 9.93 -0.49
C LEU A 79 5.81 10.46 -0.98
N ILE A 80 5.25 9.84 -2.01
CA ILE A 80 3.95 10.20 -2.55
C ILE A 80 2.95 9.15 -2.11
N ALA A 81 2.02 9.53 -1.26
CA ALA A 81 0.91 8.69 -0.82
C ALA A 81 -0.39 9.14 -1.47
N ARG A 82 -1.28 8.19 -1.75
CA ARG A 82 -2.64 8.47 -2.20
C ARG A 82 -3.63 7.92 -1.20
N GLY A 83 -4.73 8.64 -1.05
CA GLY A 83 -5.87 8.19 -0.27
C GLY A 83 -7.19 8.69 -0.81
N VAL A 84 -8.27 8.26 -0.17
CA VAL A 84 -9.65 8.67 -0.43
C VAL A 84 -10.21 9.37 0.79
N THR A 85 -11.14 10.29 0.57
CA THR A 85 -11.86 10.91 1.68
C THR A 85 -12.86 9.91 2.23
N ILE A 86 -12.85 9.74 3.55
CA ILE A 86 -13.81 8.92 4.28
C ILE A 86 -14.42 9.81 5.36
N TYR A 87 -15.74 9.78 5.51
CA TYR A 87 -16.43 10.45 6.62
C TYR A 87 -17.26 9.45 7.42
N GLN A 88 -17.78 9.87 8.57
CA GLN A 88 -18.65 9.04 9.41
C GLN A 88 -20.07 9.57 9.34
N GLU A 89 -21.02 8.70 9.05
CA GLU A 89 -22.46 9.01 9.07
C GLU A 89 -23.18 7.94 9.89
N ASN A 90 -23.90 8.34 10.93
CA ASN A 90 -24.66 7.41 11.79
C ASN A 90 -23.83 6.23 12.32
N GLY A 91 -22.55 6.45 12.65
CA GLY A 91 -21.63 5.42 13.15
C GLY A 91 -21.11 4.45 12.08
N LYS A 92 -21.32 4.74 10.79
CA LYS A 92 -20.78 3.98 9.66
C LYS A 92 -19.74 4.81 8.92
N ALA A 93 -18.66 4.15 8.48
CA ALA A 93 -17.68 4.75 7.59
C ALA A 93 -18.24 4.84 6.16
N CYS A 94 -18.18 6.05 5.63
CA CYS A 94 -18.69 6.43 4.33
C CYS A 94 -17.53 6.75 3.40
N TYR A 95 -17.31 5.89 2.42
CA TYR A 95 -16.21 5.98 1.47
C TYR A 95 -16.63 6.83 0.27
N THR A 96 -15.71 7.63 -0.25
CA THR A 96 -15.97 8.53 -1.39
C THR A 96 -15.04 8.23 -2.56
N ASP A 97 -15.40 8.71 -3.73
CA ASP A 97 -14.51 8.76 -4.89
C ASP A 97 -13.53 9.95 -4.85
N GLU A 98 -13.58 10.80 -3.82
CA GLU A 98 -12.71 11.97 -3.71
C GLU A 98 -11.30 11.56 -3.26
N GLN A 99 -10.37 11.58 -4.21
CA GLN A 99 -8.96 11.26 -3.96
C GLN A 99 -8.17 12.47 -3.46
N LYS A 100 -7.25 12.21 -2.53
CA LYS A 100 -6.22 13.14 -2.06
C LYS A 100 -4.84 12.53 -2.27
N PHE A 101 -3.89 13.36 -2.66
CA PHE A 101 -2.51 12.99 -2.89
C PHE A 101 -1.62 13.78 -1.93
N TYR A 102 -0.78 13.07 -1.19
CA TYR A 102 0.07 13.60 -0.13
C TYR A 102 1.52 13.43 -0.56
N ILE A 103 2.20 14.54 -0.81
CA ILE A 103 3.61 14.57 -1.18
C ILE A 103 4.39 14.96 0.07
N TYR A 104 4.96 13.97 0.74
CA TYR A 104 5.80 14.15 1.91
C TYR A 104 7.25 14.30 1.48
N ASN A 105 7.89 15.42 1.83
CA ASN A 105 9.33 15.58 1.70
C ASN A 105 10.01 15.04 2.97
N ILE A 106 10.86 14.02 2.79
CA ILE A 106 11.50 13.30 3.89
C ILE A 106 12.56 14.16 4.59
N GLU A 107 13.26 15.01 3.83
CA GLU A 107 14.33 15.87 4.36
C GLU A 107 13.73 17.04 5.16
N ASP A 108 12.75 17.72 4.55
CA ASP A 108 12.14 18.93 5.13
C ASP A 108 11.01 18.62 6.12
N LYS A 109 10.54 17.37 6.16
CA LYS A 109 9.40 16.91 6.98
C LYS A 109 8.14 17.74 6.73
N THR A 110 7.89 18.08 5.48
CA THR A 110 6.72 18.86 5.05
C THR A 110 5.82 18.03 4.14
N THR A 111 4.52 18.29 4.21
CA THR A 111 3.52 17.59 3.39
C THR A 111 2.76 18.60 2.56
N GLN A 112 2.74 18.38 1.25
CA GLN A 112 1.82 19.05 0.34
C GLN A 112 0.65 18.12 0.03
N VAL A 113 -0.58 18.63 0.17
CA VAL A 113 -1.81 17.89 -0.15
C VAL A 113 -2.40 18.46 -1.42
N LEU A 114 -2.73 17.59 -2.36
CA LEU A 114 -3.30 17.94 -3.66
C LEU A 114 -4.56 17.14 -3.93
N ASN A 115 -5.49 17.73 -4.67
CA ASN A 115 -6.58 16.98 -5.30
C ASN A 115 -6.09 16.25 -6.57
N LEU A 116 -6.96 15.43 -7.17
CA LEU A 116 -6.63 14.65 -8.36
C LEU A 116 -6.18 15.51 -9.55
N GLU A 117 -6.89 16.61 -9.82
CA GLU A 117 -6.59 17.47 -10.98
C GLU A 117 -5.21 18.16 -10.81
N GLU A 118 -4.95 18.69 -9.63
CA GLU A 118 -3.67 19.29 -9.26
C GLU A 118 -2.53 18.27 -9.32
N PHE A 119 -2.77 17.06 -8.79
CA PHE A 119 -1.78 15.99 -8.82
C PHE A 119 -1.45 15.58 -10.26
N ILE A 120 -2.44 15.40 -11.14
CA ILE A 120 -2.20 15.03 -12.55
C ILE A 120 -1.31 16.06 -13.24
N LYS A 121 -1.58 17.36 -13.02
CA LYS A 121 -0.78 18.47 -13.58
C LYS A 121 0.68 18.39 -13.13
N ILE A 122 0.92 18.19 -11.83
CA ILE A 122 2.29 18.12 -11.29
C ILE A 122 2.97 16.79 -11.68
N ASN A 123 2.23 15.69 -11.68
CA ASN A 123 2.73 14.36 -12.03
C ASN A 123 3.29 14.33 -13.46
N ALA A 124 2.60 14.95 -14.42
CA ALA A 124 3.05 15.02 -15.81
C ALA A 124 4.45 15.66 -15.97
N VAL A 125 4.79 16.60 -15.08
CA VAL A 125 6.05 17.36 -15.15
C VAL A 125 7.12 16.76 -14.22
N SER A 126 6.76 16.42 -12.99
CA SER A 126 7.71 16.18 -11.90
C SER A 126 7.93 14.69 -11.60
N PHE A 127 6.86 13.90 -11.51
CA PHE A 127 6.93 12.54 -10.95
C PHE A 127 6.85 11.44 -12.01
N LYS A 128 6.13 11.69 -13.12
CA LYS A 128 5.93 10.77 -14.25
C LYS A 128 5.42 9.39 -13.81
N LEU A 129 4.60 9.36 -12.76
CA LEU A 129 3.96 8.14 -12.31
C LEU A 129 2.88 7.70 -13.31
N PRO A 130 2.72 6.38 -13.51
CA PRO A 130 1.78 5.85 -14.49
C PRO A 130 0.34 6.04 -13.98
N SER A 131 -0.65 6.02 -14.88
CA SER A 131 -2.04 6.37 -14.55
C SER A 131 -2.69 5.42 -13.55
N GLU A 132 -2.24 4.18 -13.50
CA GLU A 132 -2.65 3.18 -12.52
C GLU A 132 -2.38 3.65 -11.08
N PHE A 133 -1.37 4.50 -10.88
CA PHE A 133 -1.06 5.04 -9.55
C PHE A 133 -2.15 6.01 -9.05
N TYR A 134 -2.82 6.75 -9.92
CA TYR A 134 -3.84 7.74 -9.52
C TYR A 134 -5.25 7.37 -9.96
N THR A 135 -5.43 6.22 -10.60
CA THR A 135 -6.75 5.65 -10.92
C THR A 135 -7.25 4.79 -9.76
N LEU A 136 -8.49 4.98 -9.34
CA LEU A 136 -9.13 4.13 -8.34
C LEU A 136 -9.35 2.70 -8.86
N PRO A 137 -9.13 1.66 -8.04
CA PRO A 137 -9.48 0.29 -8.41
C PRO A 137 -10.98 0.14 -8.74
N ALA A 138 -11.32 -0.67 -9.74
CA ALA A 138 -12.71 -0.83 -10.18
C ALA A 138 -13.60 -1.52 -9.12
N ASP A 139 -13.02 -2.45 -8.37
CA ASP A 139 -13.63 -3.08 -7.20
C ASP A 139 -13.89 -2.07 -6.08
N TYR A 140 -12.97 -1.14 -5.83
CA TYR A 140 -13.19 -0.04 -4.88
C TYR A 140 -14.44 0.79 -5.24
N LEU A 141 -14.53 1.20 -6.52
CA LEU A 141 -15.65 1.99 -7.01
C LEU A 141 -16.98 1.27 -6.93
N LYS A 142 -16.97 -0.05 -7.16
CA LYS A 142 -18.18 -0.88 -7.17
C LYS A 142 -18.67 -1.22 -5.77
N ASP A 143 -17.74 -1.56 -4.87
CA ASP A 143 -18.07 -2.21 -3.60
C ASP A 143 -18.10 -1.22 -2.42
N TYR A 144 -17.43 -0.06 -2.56
CA TYR A 144 -17.25 0.89 -1.45
C TYR A 144 -17.62 2.33 -1.78
N ALA A 145 -17.28 2.83 -2.97
CA ALA A 145 -17.45 4.25 -3.27
C ALA A 145 -18.92 4.67 -3.16
N ASN A 146 -19.16 5.74 -2.40
CA ASN A 146 -20.49 6.30 -2.12
C ASN A 146 -21.45 5.29 -1.46
N ASN A 147 -20.93 4.43 -0.56
CA ASN A 147 -21.73 3.48 0.23
C ASN A 147 -22.71 4.14 1.21
N CYS A 148 -22.59 5.45 1.44
CA CYS A 148 -23.54 6.27 2.19
C CYS A 148 -24.18 7.32 1.28
N ALA A 149 -25.39 7.76 1.63
CA ALA A 149 -26.12 8.76 0.86
C ALA A 149 -25.51 10.16 1.13
N LYS A 150 -25.09 10.84 0.06
CA LYS A 150 -24.66 12.26 0.12
C LYS A 150 -25.83 13.17 0.48
#